data_AF-A0A9P7BJ54-F1
#
_entry.id   AF-A0A9P7BJ54-F1
#
_cell.length_a   1.000
_cell.length_b   1.000
_cell.length_c   1.000
_cell.angle_alpha   90.00
_cell.angle_beta   90.00
_cell.angle_gamma   90.00
#
_symmetry.space_group_name_H-M   'P 1'
#
loop_
_entity.id
_entity.type
_entity.pdbx_description
1 polymer ?
#
loop_
_entity_poly.entity_id
_entity_poly.type
_entity_poly.pdbx_seq_one_letter_code
_entity_poly.pdbx_strand_id
1 'polypeptide(L)'
;MEIPTKISTARAMVNYSSASSGVSRFLVCSLCRSVYDTGSLHTRLCPFVRFANNPHRQERPCGNSLFVGSSLKPVLEFPYNSIVETLKKFFVRPNFETEIEQWRGRYVEEGVLYDIYDDDH
;
A
#
# COMPACT_ATOMS: atom_id res chain seq x y z
N MET A 1 -28.23 8.61 14.01
CA MET A 1 -27.15 8.29 13.06
C MET A 1 -27.65 7.13 12.21
N GLU A 2 -27.91 7.34 10.92
CA GLU A 2 -28.38 6.28 10.02
C GLU A 2 -27.20 5.44 9.54
N ILE A 3 -27.33 4.12 9.62
CA ILE A 3 -26.29 3.18 9.17
C ILE A 3 -26.49 2.94 7.67
N PRO A 4 -25.47 3.20 6.82
CA PRO A 4 -25.60 3.02 5.39
C PRO A 4 -25.79 1.54 5.01
N THR A 5 -26.82 1.24 4.23
CA THR A 5 -27.11 -0.11 3.72
C THR A 5 -26.42 -0.43 2.39
N LYS A 6 -25.77 0.59 1.77
CA LYS A 6 -25.02 0.46 0.52
C LYS A 6 -23.63 1.06 0.66
N ILE A 7 -22.64 0.41 0.06
CA ILE A 7 -21.24 0.88 0.03
C ILE A 7 -21.13 2.27 -0.62
N SER A 8 -21.92 2.54 -1.67
CA SER A 8 -21.95 3.86 -2.32
C SER A 8 -22.38 4.97 -1.35
N THR A 9 -23.42 4.71 -0.55
CA THR A 9 -23.89 5.64 0.49
C THR A 9 -22.82 5.85 1.55
N ALA A 10 -22.20 4.77 2.04
CA ALA A 10 -21.10 4.87 3.00
C ALA A 10 -19.94 5.73 2.46
N ARG A 11 -19.54 5.53 1.20
CA ARG A 11 -18.51 6.32 0.54
C ARG A 11 -18.87 7.81 0.45
N ALA A 12 -20.13 8.12 0.16
CA ALA A 12 -20.61 9.50 0.10
C ALA A 12 -20.60 10.16 1.50
N MET A 13 -21.07 9.45 2.52
CA MET A 13 -21.13 9.95 3.91
C MET A 13 -19.74 10.33 4.45
N VAL A 14 -18.69 9.60 4.07
CA VAL A 14 -17.31 9.88 4.51
C VAL A 14 -16.49 10.70 3.51
N ASN A 15 -17.13 11.23 2.46
CA ASN A 15 -16.46 11.95 1.36
C ASN A 15 -15.23 11.19 0.82
N TYR A 16 -15.42 9.89 0.55
CA TYR A 16 -14.35 8.96 0.19
C TYR A 16 -13.52 9.43 -1.02
N SER A 17 -14.15 10.09 -1.99
CA SER A 17 -13.46 10.63 -3.16
C SER A 17 -12.39 11.66 -2.79
N SER A 18 -12.68 12.52 -1.81
CA SER A 18 -11.70 13.49 -1.30
C SER A 18 -10.61 12.81 -0.47
N ALA A 19 -11.00 11.82 0.36
CA ALA A 19 -10.04 11.05 1.17
C ALA A 19 -9.03 10.28 0.31
N SER A 20 -9.51 9.67 -0.78
CA SER A 20 -8.71 8.88 -1.73
C SER A 20 -8.06 9.70 -2.87
N SER A 21 -8.29 11.02 -2.91
CA SER A 21 -7.63 11.91 -3.87
C SER A 21 -6.11 11.83 -3.70
N GLY A 22 -5.39 11.68 -4.81
CA GLY A 22 -3.93 11.53 -4.84
C GLY A 22 -3.40 10.12 -4.55
N VAL A 23 -4.26 9.14 -4.26
CA VAL A 23 -3.84 7.74 -4.08
C VAL A 23 -3.62 7.09 -5.44
N SER A 24 -2.38 6.73 -5.73
CA SER A 24 -1.99 5.88 -6.84
C SER A 24 -2.21 4.41 -6.48
N ARG A 25 -2.58 3.58 -7.46
CA ARG A 25 -2.69 2.14 -7.30
C ARG A 25 -1.59 1.47 -8.09
N PHE A 26 -0.88 0.57 -7.43
CA PHE A 26 0.18 -0.21 -8.05
C PHE A 26 -0.20 -1.68 -8.11
N LEU A 27 0.17 -2.33 -9.20
CA LEU A 27 0.05 -3.77 -9.36
C LEU A 27 1.20 -4.46 -8.65
N VAL A 28 0.92 -5.48 -7.83
CA VAL A 28 1.94 -6.21 -7.09
C VAL A 28 1.90 -7.68 -7.42
N CYS A 29 3.07 -8.27 -7.66
CA CYS A 29 3.17 -9.72 -7.78
C CYS A 29 2.96 -10.38 -6.41
N SER A 30 1.96 -11.25 -6.28
CA SER A 30 1.68 -11.95 -5.03
C SER A 30 2.82 -12.87 -4.56
N LEU A 31 3.65 -13.36 -5.49
CA LEU A 31 4.75 -14.27 -5.20
C LEU A 31 6.05 -13.55 -4.79
N CYS A 32 6.57 -12.66 -5.65
CA CYS A 32 7.87 -12.01 -5.42
C CYS A 32 7.77 -10.56 -4.91
N ARG A 33 6.56 -10.04 -4.72
CA ARG A 33 6.27 -8.68 -4.23
C ARG A 33 6.81 -7.52 -5.09
N SER A 34 7.26 -7.79 -6.32
CA SER A 34 7.62 -6.73 -7.26
C SER A 34 6.41 -5.87 -7.62
N VAL A 35 6.64 -4.57 -7.77
CA VAL A 35 5.62 -3.53 -7.93
C VAL A 35 5.70 -2.93 -9.33
N TYR A 36 4.55 -2.70 -9.95
CA TYR A 36 4.42 -2.18 -11.30
C TYR A 36 3.35 -1.08 -11.38
N ASP A 37 3.57 -0.11 -12.27
CA ASP A 37 2.52 0.83 -12.64
C ASP A 37 1.47 0.13 -13.52
N THR A 38 0.19 0.26 -13.15
CA THR A 38 -0.94 -0.39 -13.82
C THR A 38 -1.07 -0.04 -15.31
N GLY A 39 -0.59 1.12 -15.76
CA GLY A 39 -0.69 1.56 -17.16
C GLY A 39 0.50 1.15 -18.04
N SER A 40 1.61 0.71 -17.44
CA SER A 40 2.87 0.47 -18.15
C SER A 40 3.09 -0.99 -18.57
N LEU A 41 2.31 -1.91 -18.00
CA LEU A 41 2.61 -3.33 -18.08
C LEU A 41 1.78 -4.03 -19.17
N HIS A 42 2.48 -4.52 -20.19
CA HIS A 42 1.88 -5.19 -21.35
C HIS A 42 1.84 -6.73 -21.21
N THR A 43 2.21 -7.26 -20.03
CA THR A 43 2.26 -8.70 -19.74
C THR A 43 1.31 -9.07 -18.61
N ARG A 44 0.72 -10.28 -18.70
CA ARG A 44 -0.09 -10.88 -17.63
C ARG A 44 0.74 -11.60 -16.56
N LEU A 45 1.98 -11.96 -16.90
CA LEU A 45 2.90 -12.69 -16.02
C LEU A 45 3.98 -11.76 -15.51
N CYS A 46 4.41 -11.98 -14.27
CA CYS A 46 5.44 -11.19 -13.61
C CYS A 46 6.79 -11.30 -14.33
N PRO A 47 7.31 -10.22 -14.94
CA PRO A 47 8.58 -10.24 -15.66
C PRO A 47 9.81 -10.15 -14.75
N PHE A 48 9.63 -9.93 -13.44
CA PHE A 48 10.75 -9.71 -12.52
C PHE A 48 11.74 -10.87 -12.51
N VAL A 49 13.01 -10.57 -12.78
CA VAL A 49 14.12 -11.50 -12.66
C VAL A 49 14.90 -11.16 -11.40
N ARG A 50 14.88 -12.06 -10.42
CA ARG A 50 15.65 -11.90 -9.19
C ARG A 50 17.14 -12.13 -9.49
N PHE A 51 17.99 -11.18 -9.11
CA PHE A 51 19.44 -11.22 -9.35
C PHE A 51 19.80 -11.32 -10.85
N ALA A 52 19.31 -10.37 -11.64
CA ALA A 52 19.74 -10.23 -13.04
C ALA A 52 21.28 -10.14 -13.13
N ASN A 53 21.85 -10.69 -14.20
CA ASN A 53 23.28 -10.75 -14.52
C ASN A 53 24.14 -11.58 -13.55
N ASN A 54 23.56 -12.58 -12.87
CA ASN A 54 24.34 -13.51 -12.05
C ASN A 54 24.87 -14.68 -12.90
N PRO A 55 26.20 -14.83 -13.10
CA PRO A 55 26.76 -15.89 -13.95
C PRO A 55 26.55 -17.31 -13.39
N HIS A 56 26.22 -17.44 -12.10
CA HIS A 56 26.00 -18.73 -11.44
C HIS A 56 24.53 -19.16 -11.40
N ARG A 57 23.62 -18.37 -11.97
CA ARG A 57 22.18 -18.65 -11.95
C ARG A 57 21.57 -18.32 -13.29
N GLN A 58 20.78 -19.25 -13.83
CA GLN A 58 19.96 -18.96 -14.99
C GLN A 58 18.93 -17.87 -14.66
N GLU A 59 18.90 -16.82 -15.46
CA GLU A 59 17.86 -15.81 -15.38
C GLU A 59 16.51 -16.44 -15.71
N ARG A 60 15.62 -16.47 -14.72
CA ARG A 60 14.24 -16.91 -14.89
C ARG A 60 13.32 -15.84 -14.32
N PRO A 61 12.37 -15.32 -15.12
CA PRO A 61 11.37 -14.42 -14.60
C PRO A 61 10.49 -15.14 -13.58
N CYS A 62 9.94 -14.39 -12.64
CA CYS A 62 9.03 -14.90 -11.63
C CYS A 62 7.86 -15.67 -12.25
N GLY A 63 7.32 -15.18 -13.37
CA GLY A 63 6.30 -15.88 -14.16
C GLY A 63 4.93 -16.03 -13.49
N ASN A 64 4.78 -15.57 -12.25
CA ASN A 64 3.51 -15.64 -11.53
C ASN A 64 2.44 -14.73 -12.18
N SER A 65 1.18 -15.17 -12.15
CA SER A 65 0.08 -14.38 -12.70
C SER A 65 -0.12 -13.09 -11.92
N LEU A 66 -0.24 -11.98 -12.64
CA LEU A 66 -0.51 -10.67 -12.07
C LEU A 66 -2.01 -10.36 -12.03
N PHE A 67 -2.82 -11.05 -12.85
CA PHE A 67 -4.25 -10.81 -12.97
C PHE A 67 -5.06 -12.09 -12.75
N VAL A 68 -6.32 -11.92 -12.35
CA VAL A 68 -7.25 -13.03 -12.10
C VAL A 68 -7.88 -13.50 -13.40
N GLY A 69 -7.54 -14.72 -13.82
CA GLY A 69 -8.11 -15.36 -15.01
C GLY A 69 -7.91 -14.54 -16.29
N SER A 70 -8.97 -14.39 -17.07
CA SER A 70 -8.97 -13.58 -18.30
C SER A 70 -9.21 -12.08 -18.04
N SER A 71 -9.62 -11.69 -16.84
CA SER A 71 -9.87 -10.28 -16.49
C SER A 71 -8.56 -9.48 -16.37
N LEU A 72 -8.65 -8.15 -16.49
CA LEU A 72 -7.57 -7.21 -16.14
C LEU A 72 -7.62 -6.80 -14.66
N LYS A 73 -8.31 -7.58 -13.81
CA LYS A 73 -8.34 -7.32 -12.37
C LYS A 73 -7.05 -7.86 -11.73
N PRO A 74 -6.25 -7.01 -11.07
CA PRO A 74 -5.04 -7.46 -10.38
C PRO A 74 -5.32 -8.54 -9.33
N VAL A 75 -4.38 -9.46 -9.17
CA VAL A 75 -4.37 -10.42 -8.05
C VAL A 75 -4.11 -9.69 -6.74
N LEU A 76 -3.17 -8.74 -6.75
CA LEU A 76 -2.82 -7.92 -5.60
C LEU A 76 -2.56 -6.49 -6.06
N GLU A 77 -3.14 -5.52 -5.35
CA GLU A 77 -2.90 -4.09 -5.54
C GLU A 77 -2.36 -3.48 -4.26
N PHE A 78 -1.41 -2.55 -4.41
CA PHE A 78 -0.93 -1.73 -3.32
C PHE A 78 -1.39 -0.28 -3.55
N PRO A 79 -2.26 0.25 -2.68
CA PRO A 79 -2.59 1.67 -2.70
C PRO A 79 -1.42 2.44 -2.08
N TYR A 80 -0.93 3.44 -2.78
CA TYR A 80 0.10 4.34 -2.27
C TYR A 80 -0.37 5.78 -2.41
N ASN A 81 -0.23 6.52 -1.33
CA ASN A 81 -0.31 7.97 -1.35
C ASN A 81 1.10 8.50 -1.10
N SER A 82 1.49 9.58 -1.78
CA SER A 82 2.77 10.22 -1.51
C SER A 82 2.90 10.51 -0.01
N ILE A 83 4.06 10.19 0.58
CA ILE A 83 4.34 10.51 1.99
C ILE A 83 4.09 12.00 2.24
N VAL A 84 4.54 12.86 1.32
CA VAL A 84 4.34 14.32 1.41
C VAL A 84 2.85 14.67 1.45
N GLU A 85 2.04 14.13 0.54
CA GLU A 85 0.60 14.40 0.51
C GLU A 85 -0.13 13.83 1.72
N THR A 86 0.33 12.69 2.22
CA THR A 86 -0.18 12.06 3.44
C THR A 86 0.12 12.94 4.66
N LEU A 87 1.36 13.42 4.79
CA LEU A 87 1.76 14.34 5.85
C LEU A 87 0.95 15.64 5.79
N LYS A 88 0.81 16.26 4.60
CA LYS A 88 -0.04 17.46 4.42
C LYS A 88 -1.46 17.23 4.94
N LYS A 89 -2.09 16.12 4.58
CA LYS A 89 -3.43 15.76 5.06
C LYS A 89 -3.49 15.61 6.58
N PHE A 90 -2.45 15.06 7.19
CA PHE A 90 -2.39 14.92 8.65
C PHE A 90 -2.16 16.25 9.36
N PHE A 91 -1.25 17.10 8.88
CA PHE A 91 -0.96 18.41 9.47
C PHE A 91 -2.14 19.41 9.38
N VAL A 92 -3.12 19.16 8.53
CA VAL A 92 -4.38 19.94 8.50
C VAL A 92 -5.34 19.54 9.64
N ARG A 93 -5.16 18.37 10.28
CA ARG A 93 -6.04 17.92 11.36
C ARG A 93 -5.77 18.75 12.63
N PRO A 94 -6.83 19.19 13.33
CA PRO A 94 -6.67 19.86 14.62
C PRO A 94 -5.84 18.99 15.59
N ASN A 95 -4.92 19.62 16.32
CA ASN A 95 -4.07 19.00 17.34
C ASN A 95 -3.06 17.94 16.85
N PHE A 96 -2.94 17.67 15.54
CA PHE A 96 -2.04 16.64 15.05
C PHE A 96 -0.58 16.86 15.47
N GLU A 97 -0.09 18.10 15.42
CA GLU A 97 1.25 18.45 15.90
C GLU A 97 1.42 18.14 17.39
N THR A 98 0.43 18.52 18.21
CA THR A 98 0.41 18.21 19.65
C THR A 98 0.40 16.71 19.92
N GLU A 99 -0.34 15.93 19.13
CA GLU A 99 -0.39 14.47 19.25
C GLU A 99 0.98 13.83 18.93
N ILE A 100 1.69 14.32 17.91
CA ILE A 100 3.07 13.87 17.61
C ILE A 100 3.99 14.17 18.78
N GLU A 101 3.90 15.38 19.35
CA GLU A 101 4.72 15.81 20.48
C GLU A 101 4.47 14.97 21.73
N GLN A 102 3.20 14.64 22.02
CA GLN A 102 2.82 13.73 23.10
C GLN A 102 3.33 12.32 22.85
N TRP A 103 3.23 11.83 21.62
CA TRP A 103 3.77 10.51 21.24
C TRP A 103 5.31 10.48 21.38
N ARG A 104 6.01 11.56 21.00
CA ARG A 104 7.46 11.69 21.15
C ARG A 104 7.89 11.73 22.62
N GLY A 105 7.12 12.41 23.46
CA GLY A 105 7.36 12.55 24.89
C GLY A 105 6.79 11.43 25.75
N ARG A 106 6.20 10.38 25.16
CA ARG A 106 5.59 9.28 25.90
C ARG A 106 6.64 8.52 26.71
N TYR A 107 6.21 7.97 27.83
CA TYR A 107 7.04 7.02 28.57
C TYR A 107 7.26 5.76 27.73
N VAL A 108 8.52 5.36 27.60
CA VAL A 108 8.95 4.12 26.95
C VAL A 108 9.77 3.37 27.98
N GLU A 109 9.34 2.16 28.34
CA GLU A 109 10.10 1.31 29.24
C GLU A 109 11.44 0.93 28.60
N GLU A 110 12.52 1.07 29.37
CA GLU A 110 13.87 0.79 28.90
C GLU A 110 14.02 -0.69 28.52
N GLY A 111 14.52 -0.96 27.32
CA GLY A 111 14.68 -2.32 26.79
C GLY A 111 13.45 -2.91 26.10
N VAL A 112 12.33 -2.17 26.00
CA VAL A 112 11.12 -2.61 25.28
C VAL A 112 10.95 -1.83 23.97
N LEU A 113 10.81 -2.56 22.86
CA LEU A 113 10.62 -1.98 21.53
C LEU A 113 9.13 -1.89 21.20
N TYR A 114 8.51 -0.74 21.51
CA TYR A 114 7.09 -0.49 21.22
C TYR A 114 6.80 -0.16 19.75
N ASP A 115 7.85 0.03 18.94
CA ASP A 115 7.76 0.50 17.56
C ASP A 115 8.03 -0.60 16.52
N ILE A 116 8.23 -1.85 16.96
CA ILE A 116 8.34 -3.01 16.08
C ILE A 116 7.01 -3.75 16.11
N TYR A 117 6.31 -3.74 14.97
CA TYR A 117 5.19 -4.65 14.74
C TYR A 117 5.79 -6.00 14.33
N ASP A 118 5.76 -6.99 15.23
CA ASP A 118 6.01 -8.38 14.86
C ASP A 118 4.75 -8.91 14.15
N ASP A 119 4.86 -9.11 12.84
CA ASP A 119 3.80 -9.62 11.95
C ASP A 119 3.66 -11.17 12.08
N ASP A 120 3.94 -11.72 13.26
CA ASP A 120 3.88 -13.15 13.56
C ASP A 120 2.49 -13.54 14.07
N HIS A 121 1.44 -13.45 13.22
CA HIS A 121 0.16 -14.18 13.38
C HIS A 121 -0.43 -14.59 12.03
#